data_AF-A0A375CRB1-F1
#
_entry.id   AF-A0A375CRB1-F1
#
_cell.length_a   1.000
_cell.length_b   1.000
_cell.length_c   1.000
_cell.angle_alpha   90.00
_cell.angle_beta   90.00
_cell.angle_gamma   90.00
#
_symmetry.space_group_name_H-M   'P 1'
#
loop_
_entity.id
_entity.type
_entity.pdbx_description
1 polymer ?
#
loop_
_entity_poly.entity_id
_entity_poly.type
_entity_poly.pdbx_seq_one_letter_code
_entity_poly.pdbx_strand_id
1 'polypeptide(L)' 'MPIDQAAHHCGVSVGMLSKLENGKGVNLEHALRVMDGLGLTMLVVPRAHAALLEQAAAHAAKMDKNAAREWKARIEE' A
#
# COMPACT_ATOMS: atom_id res chain seq x y z
N MET A 1 4.72 -6.83 10.50
CA MET A 1 3.43 -7.17 11.14
C MET A 1 3.12 -8.61 10.79
N PRO A 2 2.98 -9.51 11.77
CA PRO A 2 2.47 -10.87 11.55
C PRO A 2 1.09 -10.87 10.86
N ILE A 3 0.81 -11.89 10.03
CA ILE A 3 -0.40 -11.94 9.19
C ILE A 3 -1.69 -11.99 10.01
N ASP A 4 -1.66 -12.59 11.19
CA ASP A 4 -2.75 -12.61 12.17
C ASP A 4 -3.10 -11.21 12.66
N GLN A 5 -2.09 -10.41 12.99
CA GLN A 5 -2.29 -9.01 13.40
C GLN A 5 -2.80 -8.15 12.24
N ALA A 6 -2.26 -8.34 11.04
CA ALA A 6 -2.73 -7.64 9.85
C ALA A 6 -4.18 -7.98 9.51
N ALA A 7 -4.54 -9.27 9.57
CA ALA A 7 -5.88 -9.74 9.32
C ALA A 7 -6.88 -9.19 10.35
N HIS A 8 -6.50 -9.21 11.63
CA HIS A 8 -7.30 -8.59 12.70
C HIS A 8 -7.47 -7.08 12.48
N HIS A 9 -6.39 -6.37 12.18
CA HIS A 9 -6.42 -4.93 11.92
C HIS A 9 -7.32 -4.57 10.72
N CYS A 10 -7.27 -5.38 9.66
CA CYS A 10 -8.08 -5.20 8.46
C CYS A 10 -9.51 -5.77 8.60
N GLY A 11 -9.89 -6.39 9.72
CA GLY A 11 -11.22 -6.99 9.90
C GLY A 11 -11.52 -8.13 8.92
N VAL A 12 -10.52 -8.96 8.61
CA VAL A 12 -10.63 -10.09 7.67
C VAL A 12 -10.02 -11.36 8.27
N SER A 13 -10.32 -12.53 7.69
CA SER A 13 -9.69 -13.78 8.16
C SER A 13 -8.27 -13.93 7.65
N VAL A 14 -7.41 -14.60 8.42
CA VAL A 14 -6.01 -14.90 8.04
C VAL A 14 -5.95 -15.66 6.71
N GLY A 15 -6.85 -16.63 6.51
CA GLY A 15 -6.92 -17.38 5.25
C GLY A 15 -7.33 -16.53 4.05
N MET A 16 -8.18 -15.51 4.26
CA MET A 16 -8.54 -14.55 3.20
C MET A 16 -7.34 -13.67 2.87
N LEU A 17 -6.71 -13.07 3.89
CA LEU A 17 -5.53 -12.22 3.71
C LEU A 17 -4.37 -12.98 3.06
N SER A 18 -4.15 -14.24 3.45
CA SER A 18 -3.16 -15.12 2.84
C SER A 18 -3.47 -15.40 1.36
N LYS A 19 -4.74 -15.62 0.99
CA LYS A 19 -5.12 -15.74 -0.43
C LYS A 19 -4.79 -14.48 -1.21
N LEU A 20 -5.17 -13.32 -0.68
CA LEU A 20 -4.90 -12.02 -1.31
C LEU A 20 -3.39 -11.77 -1.48
N GLU A 21 -2.60 -12.01 -0.44
CA GLU A 21 -1.13 -11.90 -0.45
C GLU A 21 -0.49 -12.79 -1.52
N ASN A 22 -1.02 -14.01 -1.68
CA ASN A 22 -0.52 -14.99 -2.66
C ASN A 22 -1.15 -14.82 -4.07
N GLY A 23 -1.83 -13.70 -4.34
CA GLY A 23 -2.43 -13.40 -5.64
C GLY A 23 -3.59 -14.33 -6.04
N LYS A 24 -4.16 -15.07 -5.08
CA LYS A 24 -5.37 -15.88 -5.31
C LYS A 24 -6.59 -14.97 -5.35
N GLY A 25 -7.57 -15.33 -6.19
CA GLY A 25 -8.81 -14.58 -6.32
C GLY A 25 -9.53 -14.41 -4.97
N VAL A 26 -9.87 -13.16 -4.65
CA VAL A 26 -10.73 -12.78 -3.53
C VAL A 26 -11.78 -11.79 -4.03
N ASN A 27 -12.88 -11.65 -3.29
CA ASN A 27 -13.89 -10.64 -3.61
C ASN A 27 -13.29 -9.24 -3.51
N LEU A 28 -13.66 -8.35 -4.43
CA LEU A 28 -13.19 -6.97 -4.45
C LEU A 28 -13.46 -6.23 -3.12
N GLU A 29 -14.62 -6.45 -2.50
CA GLU A 29 -14.96 -5.88 -1.19
C GLU A 29 -13.87 -6.16 -0.14
N HIS A 30 -13.37 -7.40 -0.11
CA HIS A 30 -12.33 -7.81 0.83
C HIS A 30 -10.99 -7.16 0.53
N ALA A 31 -10.63 -7.03 -0.75
CA ALA A 31 -9.41 -6.32 -1.15
C ALA A 31 -9.47 -4.84 -0.75
N LEU A 32 -10.61 -4.18 -0.99
CA LEU A 32 -10.82 -2.78 -0.61
C LEU A 32 -10.78 -2.59 0.91
N ARG A 33 -11.34 -3.52 1.69
CA ARG A 33 -11.26 -3.47 3.17
C ARG A 33 -9.81 -3.60 3.67
N VAL A 34 -9.02 -4.48 3.08
CA VAL A 34 -7.59 -4.60 3.42
C VAL A 34 -6.82 -3.33 3.05
N MET A 35 -7.12 -2.72 1.90
CA MET A 35 -6.50 -1.45 1.52
C MET A 35 -6.81 -0.34 2.53
N ASP A 36 -8.08 -0.18 2.91
CA ASP A 36 -8.51 0.79 3.91
C ASP A 36 -7.82 0.57 5.26
N GLY A 37 -7.78 -0.68 5.73
CA GLY A 37 -7.08 -1.05 6.96
C GLY A 37 -5.56 -0.78 6.92
N LEU A 38 -4.95 -0.75 5.74
CA LEU A 38 -3.53 -0.41 5.58
C LEU A 38 -3.29 1.08 5.28
N GLY A 39 -4.33 1.90 5.25
CA GLY A 39 -4.24 3.32 4.86
C GLY A 39 -3.89 3.52 3.38
N LEU A 40 -4.20 2.54 2.52
CA LEU A 40 -3.96 2.56 1.09
C LEU A 40 -5.20 3.00 0.33
N THR A 41 -5.01 3.63 -0.83
CA THR A 41 -6.09 4.04 -1.73
C THR A 41 -5.89 3.47 -3.13
N MET A 42 -7.00 3.21 -3.85
CA MET A 42 -6.99 2.69 -5.21
C MET A 42 -7.32 3.80 -6.21
N LEU A 43 -6.44 4.02 -7.18
CA LEU A 43 -6.70 4.95 -8.28
C LEU A 43 -7.08 4.18 -9.55
N VAL A 44 -8.27 4.45 -10.08
CA VAL A 44 -8.75 3.86 -11.35
C VAL A 44 -8.66 4.92 -12.44
N VAL A 45 -7.90 4.62 -13.49
CA VAL A 45 -7.60 5.56 -14.58
C VAL A 45 -7.71 4.89 -15.95
N PRO A 46 -7.89 5.67 -17.04
CA PRO A 46 -7.68 5.17 -18.39
C PRO A 46 -6.30 4.55 -18.54
N ARG A 47 -6.22 3.39 -19.20
CA ARG A 47 -4.96 2.64 -19.38
C ARG A 47 -3.86 3.47 -20.05
N ALA A 48 -4.25 4.37 -20.96
CA ALA A 48 -3.31 5.29 -21.62
C ALA A 48 -2.54 6.19 -20.63
N HIS A 49 -3.07 6.44 -19.44
CA HIS A 49 -2.47 7.31 -18.42
C HIS A 49 -1.72 6.53 -17.33
N ALA A 50 -1.81 5.20 -17.30
CA ALA A 50 -1.24 4.38 -16.21
C ALA A 50 0.26 4.58 -16.05
N ALA A 51 1.03 4.50 -17.14
CA ALA A 51 2.48 4.66 -17.11
C ALA A 51 2.92 6.04 -16.59
N LEU A 52 2.21 7.10 -16.98
CA LEU A 52 2.49 8.46 -16.50
C LEU A 52 2.27 8.58 -14.99
N LEU A 53 1.17 8.01 -14.49
CA LEU A 53 0.82 8.07 -13.06
C LEU A 53 1.74 7.19 -12.21
N GLU A 54 2.16 6.03 -12.72
CA GLU A 54 3.18 5.19 -12.08
C GLU A 54 4.51 5.94 -11.93
N GLN A 55 4.95 6.67 -12.97
CA GLN A 55 6.15 7.51 -12.92
C GLN A 55 6.02 8.64 -11.91
N ALA A 56 4.87 9.32 -11.88
CA ALA A 56 4.60 10.40 -10.93
C ALA A 56 4.61 9.89 -9.48
N ALA A 57 3.98 8.74 -9.22
CA ALA A 57 3.98 8.09 -7.90
C ALA A 57 5.40 7.68 -7.47
N ALA A 58 6.18 7.09 -8.39
CA ALA A 58 7.58 6.72 -8.12
C ALA A 58 8.47 7.94 -7.82
N HIS A 59 8.23 9.07 -8.50
CA HIS A 59 8.94 10.33 -8.23
C HIS A 59 8.58 10.88 -6.84
N ALA A 60 7.29 10.96 -6.50
CA ALA A 60 6.84 11.41 -5.19
C ALA A 60 7.43 10.56 -4.05
N ALA A 61 7.47 9.23 -4.21
CA ALA A 61 8.06 8.32 -3.22
C ALA A 61 9.57 8.53 -3.02
N LYS A 62 10.31 8.97 -4.05
CA LYS A 62 11.73 9.32 -3.93
C LYS A 62 11.92 10.63 -3.15
N MET A 63 11.07 11.62 -3.39
CA MET A 63 11.13 12.90 -2.69
C MET A 63 10.89 12.72 -1.19
N ASP A 64 9.89 11.93 -0.81
CA ASP A 64 9.58 11.61 0.59
C ASP A 64 10.78 10.94 1.30
N LYS A 65 11.42 9.98 0.64
CA LYS A 65 12.65 9.33 1.16
C LYS A 65 13.84 10.28 1.28
N ASN A 66 13.96 11.29 0.43
CA ASN A 66 15.01 12.29 0.54
C ASN A 66 14.74 13.20 1.73
N ALA A 67 13.51 13.70 1.86
CA ALA A 67 13.09 14.53 2.99
C ALA A 67 13.31 13.82 4.34
N ALA A 68 12.97 12.53 4.42
CA ALA A 68 13.21 11.72 5.62
C ALA A 68 14.71 11.60 5.97
N ARG A 69 15.59 11.46 4.96
CA ARG A 69 17.04 11.39 5.16
C ARG A 69 17.63 12.72 5.63
N GLU A 70 17.22 13.82 5.01
CA GLU A 70 17.63 15.18 5.40
C GLU A 70 17.17 15.51 6.83
N TRP A 71 15.94 15.14 7.18
CA TRP A 71 15.43 15.32 8.54
C TRP A 71 16.26 14.54 9.57
N LYS A 72 16.59 13.28 9.28
CA LYS A 72 17.41 12.45 10.17
C LYS A 72 18.81 13.04 10.37
N ALA A 73 19.45 13.49 9.29
CA ALA A 73 20.78 14.12 9.35
C ALA A 73 20.80 15.37 10.24
N ARG A 74 19.72 16.15 10.25
CA ARG A 74 19.59 17.37 11.06
C ARG A 74 19.31 17.11 12.55
N ILE A 75 18.79 15.95 12.92
CA ILE A 75 18.53 15.57 14.32
C ILE A 75 19.75 14.89 14.96
N GLU A 76 20.64 14.33 14.14
CA GLU A 76 21.87 13.64 14.58
C GLU A 76 23.10 14.57 14.67
N GLU A 77 22.95 15.85 14.31
CA GLU A 77 23.95 16.94 14.44
C GLU A 77 23.65 17.83 15.66
#